data_AF-A0AB73ANY9-F1
#
_entry.id   AF-A0AB73ANY9-F1
#
_cell.length_a   1.000
_cell.length_b   1.000
_cell.length_c   1.000
_cell.angle_alpha   90.00
_cell.angle_beta   90.00
_cell.angle_gamma   90.00
#
_symmetry.space_group_name_H-M   'P 1'
#
loop_
_entity.id
_entity.type
_entity.pdbx_description
1 polymer ?
#
loop_
_entity_poly.entity_id
_entity_poly.type
_entity_poly.pdbx_seq_one_letter_code
_entity_poly.pdbx_strand_id
1 'polypeptide(L)' 'MKQSVFVQHSGAVCDFSSSDSWVILSPIEQSIKRKIEAVGTPLKDWDIQINYGIKTGYNDAFIIDTEKREAILANCQTE' A
#
# COMPACT_ATOMS: atom_id res chain seq x y z
N MET A 1 15.95 -29.75 17.81
CA MET A 1 15.24 -29.13 18.96
C MET A 1 13.77 -29.02 18.58
N LYS A 2 12.82 -29.49 19.40
CA LYS A 2 11.40 -29.50 19.05
C LYS A 2 10.81 -28.11 19.36
N GLN A 3 10.15 -27.48 18.38
CA GLN A 3 9.51 -26.18 18.57
C GLN A 3 8.29 -26.30 19.51
N SER A 4 7.98 -25.22 20.22
CA SER A 4 6.75 -25.12 21.03
C SER A 4 5.49 -25.16 20.16
N VAL A 5 4.39 -25.70 20.69
CA VAL A 5 3.08 -25.76 20.01
C VAL A 5 2.60 -24.37 19.57
N PHE A 6 2.87 -23.32 20.35
CA PHE A 6 2.54 -21.95 19.99
C PHE A 6 3.28 -21.49 18.73
N VAL A 7 4.60 -21.77 18.66
CA VAL A 7 5.44 -21.40 17.51
C VAL A 7 5.00 -22.15 16.25
N GLN A 8 4.55 -23.40 16.39
CA GLN A 8 4.04 -24.18 15.26
C GLN A 8 2.75 -23.62 14.64
N HIS A 9 1.90 -22.99 15.44
CA HIS A 9 0.61 -22.47 14.98
C HIS A 9 0.63 -20.97 14.64
N SER A 10 1.52 -20.20 15.28
CA SER A 10 1.56 -18.73 15.15
C SER A 10 2.85 -18.21 14.53
N GLY A 11 3.83 -19.08 14.26
CA GLY A 11 5.07 -18.70 13.60
C GLY A 11 4.90 -18.53 12.09
N ALA A 12 5.65 -17.60 11.53
CA ALA A 12 5.84 -17.47 10.08
C ALA A 12 7.27 -17.85 9.73
N VAL A 13 7.45 -18.68 8.70
CA VAL A 13 8.77 -18.94 8.12
C VAL A 13 9.13 -17.75 7.26
N CYS A 14 10.22 -17.06 7.59
CA CYS A 14 10.78 -15.96 6.81
C CYS A 14 12.26 -16.26 6.58
N ASP A 15 12.71 -16.10 5.34
CA ASP A 15 14.13 -16.20 5.00
C ASP A 15 14.78 -14.83 5.15
N PHE A 16 15.90 -14.77 5.88
CA PHE A 16 16.66 -13.54 6.14
C PHE A 16 18.03 -13.60 5.44
N SER A 17 18.07 -14.24 4.27
CA SER A 17 19.29 -14.56 3.53
C SER A 17 19.95 -13.36 2.83
N SER A 18 19.27 -12.20 2.77
CA SER A 18 19.82 -10.96 2.22
C SER A 18 19.74 -9.80 3.20
N SER A 19 20.47 -8.71 2.91
CA SER A 19 20.38 -7.44 3.62
C SER A 19 19.18 -6.58 3.20
N ASP A 20 18.24 -7.15 2.44
CA ASP A 20 17.05 -6.45 1.98
C ASP A 20 16.03 -6.30 3.11
N SER A 21 15.06 -5.39 2.91
CA SER A 21 13.94 -5.22 3.84
C SER A 21 13.13 -6.51 3.96
N TRP A 22 12.86 -6.93 5.19
CA TRP A 22 12.06 -8.13 5.49
C TRP A 22 10.64 -7.76 5.92
N VAL A 23 9.71 -8.68 5.67
CA VAL A 23 8.30 -8.57 6.05
C VAL A 23 7.81 -9.90 6.61
N ILE A 24 7.00 -9.85 7.67
CA ILE A 24 6.35 -11.03 8.26
C ILE A 24 5.01 -11.22 7.58
N LEU A 25 4.85 -12.30 6.84
CA LEU A 25 3.67 -12.60 6.03
C LEU A 25 3.31 -14.08 6.15
N SER A 26 2.04 -14.41 5.96
CA SER A 26 1.60 -15.80 5.81
C SER A 26 2.19 -16.43 4.54
N PRO A 27 2.22 -17.78 4.43
CA PRO A 27 2.77 -18.44 3.25
C PRO A 27 2.14 -18.02 1.91
N ILE A 28 0.83 -17.73 1.91
CA ILE A 28 0.12 -17.31 0.71
C ILE A 28 0.49 -15.87 0.31
N GLU A 29 0.57 -14.95 1.28
CA GLU A 29 0.97 -13.57 1.05
C GLU A 29 2.42 -13.48 0.55
N GLN A 30 3.33 -14.29 1.11
CA GLN A 30 4.71 -14.39 0.61
C GLN A 30 4.78 -14.90 -0.83
N SER A 31 3.93 -15.85 -1.20
CA SER A 31 3.84 -16.35 -2.58
C SER A 31 3.36 -15.26 -3.55
N ILE A 32 2.36 -14.48 -3.15
CA ILE A 32 1.86 -13.35 -3.93
C ILE A 32 2.94 -12.28 -4.07
N LYS A 33 3.59 -11.88 -2.97
CA LYS A 33 4.69 -10.91 -2.97
C LYS A 33 5.79 -11.32 -3.95
N ARG A 34 6.28 -12.57 -3.87
CA ARG A 34 7.32 -13.08 -4.78
C ARG A 34 6.91 -13.04 -6.25
N LYS A 35 5.64 -13.35 -6.57
CA LYS A 35 5.13 -13.26 -7.95
C LYS A 35 5.12 -11.82 -8.45
N ILE A 36 4.73 -10.86 -7.61
CA ILE A 36 4.74 -9.44 -7.94
C ILE A 36 6.17 -8.95 -8.14
N GLU A 37 7.09 -9.29 -7.24
CA GLU A 37 8.50 -8.87 -7.32
C GLU A 37 9.25 -9.48 -8.50
N ALA A 38 8.87 -10.68 -8.94
CA ALA A 38 9.50 -11.34 -10.08
C ALA A 38 9.18 -10.68 -11.43
N VAL A 39 8.06 -9.96 -11.53
CA VAL A 39 7.60 -9.35 -12.80
C VAL A 39 7.47 -7.83 -12.74
N GLY A 40 7.30 -7.27 -11.54
CA GLY A 40 7.05 -5.86 -11.32
C GLY A 40 8.33 -5.05 -11.12
N THR A 41 8.24 -3.75 -11.37
CA THR A 41 9.30 -2.80 -11.10
C THR A 41 9.00 -2.10 -9.77
N PRO A 42 9.92 -2.06 -8.79
CA PRO A 42 9.72 -1.33 -7.54
C PRO A 42 9.42 0.15 -7.81
N LEU A 43 8.46 0.74 -7.08
CA LEU A 43 8.00 2.11 -7.32
C LEU A 43 9.13 3.16 -7.27
N LYS A 44 10.16 2.93 -6.45
CA LYS A 44 11.35 3.78 -6.35
C LYS A 44 12.19 3.86 -7.63
N ASP A 45 12.06 2.86 -8.50
CA ASP A 45 12.85 2.72 -9.74
C ASP A 45 12.05 3.19 -10.97
N TRP A 46 10.83 3.68 -10.78
CA TRP A 46 10.02 4.26 -11.85
C TRP A 46 10.55 5.66 -12.20
N ASP A 47 10.45 6.05 -13.47
CA ASP A 47 10.80 7.39 -13.93
C ASP A 47 9.69 8.41 -13.59
N ILE A 48 9.46 8.58 -12.28
CA ILE A 48 8.47 9.48 -11.71
C ILE A 48 9.06 10.24 -10.52
N GLN A 49 8.60 11.47 -10.31
CA GLN A 49 8.89 12.20 -9.08
C GLN A 49 7.79 11.94 -8.05
N ILE A 50 8.13 11.21 -6.99
CA ILE A 50 7.22 11.01 -5.86
C ILE A 50 7.22 12.29 -5.01
N ASN A 51 6.19 13.10 -5.22
CA ASN A 51 5.92 14.26 -4.39
C ASN A 51 5.11 13.87 -3.14
N TYR A 52 4.95 14.82 -2.21
CA TYR A 52 4.12 14.62 -1.03
C TYR A 52 2.63 14.42 -1.40
N GLY A 53 1.95 13.57 -0.63
CA GLY A 53 0.49 13.53 -0.64
C GLY A 53 -0.14 14.78 -0.02
N ILE A 54 -1.44 14.74 0.23
CA ILE A 54 -2.17 15.84 0.88
C ILE A 54 -1.59 16.07 2.30
N LYS A 55 -0.90 17.19 2.49
CA LYS A 55 -0.18 17.50 3.75
C LYS A 55 -1.10 17.81 4.93
N THR A 56 -2.34 18.20 4.68
CA THR A 56 -3.24 18.76 5.70
C THR A 56 -4.18 17.73 6.32
N GLY A 57 -4.07 16.44 5.98
CA GLY A 57 -4.90 15.35 6.53
C GLY A 57 -6.41 15.49 6.26
N TYR A 58 -6.82 16.55 5.56
CA TYR A 58 -8.22 16.88 5.32
C TYR A 58 -8.67 16.30 3.98
N ASN A 59 -8.68 14.97 3.89
CA ASN A 59 -9.13 14.26 2.69
C ASN A 59 -10.60 14.54 2.35
N ASP A 60 -11.42 14.83 3.36
CA ASP A 60 -12.85 15.10 3.21
C ASP A 60 -13.15 16.39 2.41
N ALA A 61 -12.23 17.35 2.34
CA ALA A 61 -12.39 18.51 1.44
C ALA A 61 -12.26 18.13 -0.04
N PHE A 62 -11.60 17.02 -0.35
CA PHE A 62 -11.29 16.60 -1.72
C PHE A 62 -12.18 15.45 -2.20
N ILE A 63 -12.98 14.86 -1.31
CA ILE A 63 -14.00 13.86 -1.64
C ILE A 63 -15.35 14.51 -1.43
N ILE A 64 -16.02 14.86 -2.53
CA ILE A 64 -17.38 15.40 -2.50
C ILE A 64 -18.34 14.39 -3.11
N ASP A 65 -19.56 14.35 -2.58
CA ASP A 65 -20.65 13.60 -3.18
C ASP A 65 -21.23 14.32 -4.41
N THR A 66 -22.14 13.64 -5.09
CA THR A 66 -22.79 14.16 -6.30
C THR A 66 -23.57 15.45 -6.02
N GLU A 67 -24.27 15.54 -4.88
CA GLU A 67 -25.08 16.70 -4.51
C GLU A 67 -24.20 17.96 -4.35
N LYS A 68 -23.08 17.82 -3.64
CA LYS A 68 -22.13 18.91 -3.44
C LYS A 68 -21.44 19.32 -4.73
N ARG A 69 -21.14 18.35 -5.62
CA ARG A 69 -20.62 18.63 -6.97
C ARG A 69 -21.61 19.46 -7.78
N GLU A 70 -22.88 19.09 -7.80
CA GLU A 70 -23.92 19.82 -8.53
C GLU A 70 -24.11 21.24 -7.98
N ALA A 71 -24.11 21.40 -6.66
CA ALA A 71 -24.20 22.71 -6.02
C ALA A 71 -23.00 23.62 -6.37
N ILE A 72 -21.78 23.08 -6.46
CA ILE A 72 -20.61 23.86 -6.89
C ILE A 72 -20.76 24.28 -8.35
N LEU A 73 -21.12 23.35 -9.24
CA LEU A 73 -21.29 23.63 -10.67
C LEU A 73 -22.39 24.66 -10.95
N ALA A 74 -23.49 24.61 -10.20
CA ALA A 74 -24.58 25.59 -10.33
C ALA A 74 -24.17 27.01 -9.92
N ASN A 75 -23.14 27.14 -9.06
CA ASN A 75 -22.61 28.42 -8.60
C ASN A 75 -21.38 28.90 -9.40
N CYS A 76 -20.91 28.12 -10.38
CA CYS A 76 -19.86 28.58 -11.27
C CYS A 76 -20.41 29.69 -12.17
N GLN A 77 -19.84 30.89 -12.06
CA GLN A 77 -20.08 31.95 -13.05
C GLN A 77 -19.29 31.61 -14.31
N THR A 78 -19.95 31.65 -15.47
CA THR A 78 -19.27 31.62 -16.76
C THR A 78 -18.52 32.94 -16.93
N GLU A 79 -17.21 32.87 -17.16
CA GLU A 79 -16.40 33.99 -17.67
C GLU A 79 -16.86 34.40 -19.08
#